data_AF-A0A926CH00-F1
#
_entry.id   AF-A0A926CH00-F1
#
_cell.length_a   1.000
_cell.length_b   1.000
_cell.length_c   1.000
_cell.angle_alpha   90.00
_cell.angle_beta   90.00
_cell.angle_gamma   90.00
#
_symmetry.space_group_name_H-M   'P 1'
#
loop_
_entity.id
_entity.type
_entity.pdbx_description
1 polymer ?
#
loop_
_entity_poly.entity_id
_entity_poly.type
_entity_poly.pdbx_seq_one_letter_code
_entity_poly.pdbx_strand_id
1 'polypeptide(L)'
;MHTYGRLFLVGTLVALMLAACTAAPAEQIQSQASPSAQVAAPSSDTVGNVAGTLLRIKDGKNEAFVGIPLYLGDLVASTEGVEGISSLSRETAPKTYTEDSGAFVFADVPVGRYTLWLDTPRGPVMLNEPTTGGDLIITVDGGKISTLGSLPYDIPFPE
;
A
#
# COMPACT_ATOMS: atom_id res chain seq x y z
N MET A 1 13.78 27.90 75.99
CA MET A 1 14.79 27.34 76.93
C MET A 1 14.37 25.91 77.27
N HIS A 2 15.34 24.99 77.42
CA HIS A 2 15.21 23.54 77.72
C HIS A 2 14.83 22.70 76.49
N THR A 3 15.72 21.97 75.81
CA THR A 3 16.88 21.13 76.14
C THR A 3 16.56 19.78 76.80
N TYR A 4 17.05 18.70 76.16
CA TYR A 4 17.22 17.31 76.60
C TYR A 4 15.91 16.51 76.81
N GLY A 5 15.84 15.20 76.60
CA GLY A 5 16.86 14.20 76.33
C GLY A 5 16.21 12.81 76.51
N ARG A 6 16.47 11.94 75.53
CA ARG A 6 16.44 10.46 75.51
C ARG A 6 16.13 9.72 76.83
N LEU A 7 15.22 8.73 76.80
CA LEU A 7 15.45 7.46 77.52
C LEU A 7 14.61 6.26 77.02
N PHE A 8 15.32 5.27 76.47
CA PHE A 8 15.24 3.80 76.51
C PHE A 8 13.91 2.99 76.50
N LEU A 9 13.91 2.04 75.52
CA LEU A 9 13.66 0.58 75.61
C LEU A 9 12.26 0.14 76.09
N VAL A 10 11.49 -0.66 75.36
CA VAL A 10 11.63 -2.11 75.10
C VAL A 10 10.49 -2.41 74.10
N GLY A 11 10.74 -2.90 72.89
CA GLY A 11 10.97 -4.32 72.64
C GLY A 11 9.66 -5.06 72.39
N THR A 12 9.21 -5.13 71.13
CA THR A 12 8.42 -6.29 70.67
C THR A 12 8.67 -6.52 69.20
N LEU A 13 9.41 -7.61 68.95
CA LEU A 13 9.64 -8.24 67.67
C LEU A 13 8.30 -8.85 67.20
N VAL A 14 7.73 -8.36 66.11
CA VAL A 14 6.76 -9.11 65.31
C VAL A 14 7.19 -9.02 63.85
N ALA A 15 7.79 -10.10 63.38
CA ALA A 15 7.98 -10.36 61.98
C ALA A 15 6.67 -10.91 61.39
N LEU A 16 6.14 -10.29 60.33
CA LEU A 16 5.28 -10.99 59.38
C LEU A 16 5.15 -10.19 58.06
N MET A 17 5.85 -10.70 57.04
CA MET A 17 5.35 -10.99 55.70
C MET A 17 4.59 -9.92 54.88
N LEU A 18 5.14 -9.75 53.67
CA LEU A 18 4.48 -9.70 52.34
C LEU A 18 4.41 -8.36 51.59
N ALA A 19 4.75 -8.53 50.30
CA ALA A 19 4.44 -7.69 49.14
C ALA A 19 5.33 -6.46 48.88
N ALA A 20 6.55 -6.71 48.41
CA ALA A 20 7.12 -5.84 47.38
C ALA A 20 6.36 -6.10 46.06
N CYS A 21 5.29 -5.35 45.81
CA CYS A 21 4.76 -5.22 44.46
C CYS A 21 5.74 -4.35 43.67
N THR A 22 6.74 -4.98 43.06
CA THR A 22 7.43 -4.39 41.91
C THR A 22 6.36 -4.20 40.84
N ALA A 23 5.92 -2.96 40.64
CA ALA A 23 5.10 -2.61 39.49
C ALA A 23 5.94 -2.90 38.24
N ALA A 24 5.63 -4.01 37.58
CA ALA A 24 6.15 -4.30 36.26
C ALA A 24 5.83 -3.11 35.34
N PRO A 25 6.75 -2.66 34.48
CA PRO A 25 6.37 -1.77 33.41
C PRO A 25 5.30 -2.50 32.60
N ALA A 26 4.14 -1.86 32.45
CA ALA A 26 3.16 -2.28 31.47
C ALA A 26 3.87 -2.22 30.11
N GLU A 27 4.32 -3.37 29.64
CA GLU A 27 4.76 -3.58 28.28
C GLU A 27 3.52 -3.29 27.44
N GLN A 28 3.48 -2.06 26.92
CA GLN A 28 2.43 -1.62 26.02
C GLN A 28 2.51 -2.55 24.83
N ILE A 29 1.59 -3.53 24.81
CA ILE A 29 1.22 -4.22 23.58
C ILE A 29 0.65 -3.12 22.71
N GLN A 30 1.55 -2.50 21.92
CA GLN A 30 1.17 -1.73 20.77
C GLN A 30 0.24 -2.62 20.00
N SER A 31 -1.01 -2.19 19.90
CA SER A 31 -1.99 -2.69 18.96
C SER A 31 -1.31 -2.70 17.59
N GLN A 32 -0.73 -3.84 17.22
CA GLN A 32 -0.20 -4.10 15.90
C GLN A 32 -1.41 -4.01 14.99
N ALA A 33 -1.59 -2.84 14.39
CA ALA A 33 -2.38 -2.74 13.18
C ALA A 33 -1.83 -3.80 12.23
N SER A 34 -2.75 -4.62 11.69
CA SER A 34 -2.48 -5.55 10.61
C SER A 34 -1.54 -4.91 9.58
N PRO A 35 -0.59 -5.64 8.97
CA PRO A 35 0.25 -5.09 7.91
C PRO A 35 -0.60 -4.84 6.67
N SER A 36 -1.33 -3.73 6.65
CA SER A 36 -1.78 -3.10 5.43
C SER A 36 -0.51 -2.62 4.76
N ALA A 37 -0.08 -3.29 3.68
CA ALA A 37 1.11 -2.96 2.92
C ALA A 37 1.12 -1.45 2.62
N GLN A 38 1.90 -0.69 3.39
CA GLN A 38 2.12 0.72 3.11
C GLN A 38 3.08 0.77 1.92
N VAL A 39 2.63 1.39 0.83
CA VAL A 39 3.44 1.60 -0.37
C VAL A 39 4.71 2.37 0.05
N ALA A 40 5.88 1.77 -0.19
CA ALA A 40 7.16 2.41 0.13
C ALA A 40 7.29 3.76 -0.62
N ALA A 41 8.09 4.68 -0.08
CA ALA A 41 8.41 5.91 -0.79
C ALA A 41 9.28 5.61 -2.04
N PRO A 42 9.15 6.40 -3.14
CA PRO A 42 10.05 6.28 -4.28
C PRO A 42 11.51 6.56 -3.91
N SER A 43 12.45 5.96 -4.64
CA SER A 43 13.88 6.03 -4.31
C SER A 43 14.56 7.36 -4.69
N SER A 44 13.97 8.14 -5.58
CA SER A 44 14.48 9.46 -5.99
C SER A 44 13.38 10.41 -6.47
N ASP A 45 13.76 11.63 -6.86
CA ASP A 45 12.90 12.62 -7.52
C ASP A 45 12.78 12.42 -9.04
N THR A 46 13.42 11.39 -9.61
CA THR A 46 13.31 11.04 -11.04
C THR A 46 12.41 9.83 -11.29
N VAL A 47 11.88 9.24 -10.23
CA VAL A 47 10.96 8.09 -10.27
C VAL A 47 9.79 8.31 -9.32
N GLY A 48 8.68 7.62 -9.56
CA GLY A 48 7.51 7.61 -8.69
C GLY A 48 6.95 6.20 -8.55
N ASN A 49 6.05 6.02 -7.59
CA ASN A 49 5.34 4.75 -7.39
C ASN A 49 3.90 4.89 -7.86
N VAL A 50 3.33 3.82 -8.43
CA VAL A 50 1.91 3.76 -8.81
C VAL A 50 1.26 2.65 -8.04
N ALA A 51 0.16 2.92 -7.36
CA ALA A 51 -0.55 1.93 -6.56
C ALA A 51 -2.06 1.96 -6.82
N GLY A 52 -2.69 0.79 -6.73
CA GLY A 52 -4.13 0.66 -6.89
C GLY A 52 -4.63 -0.71 -6.45
N THR A 53 -5.91 -0.95 -6.68
CA THR A 53 -6.55 -2.25 -6.43
C THR A 53 -7.36 -2.64 -7.66
N LEU A 54 -6.98 -3.76 -8.29
CA LEU A 54 -7.71 -4.31 -9.42
C LEU A 54 -8.79 -5.27 -8.92
N LEU A 55 -10.02 -5.02 -9.36
CA LEU A 55 -11.18 -5.82 -9.00
C LEU A 55 -11.84 -6.36 -10.27
N ARG A 56 -12.27 -7.61 -10.24
CA ARG A 56 -13.16 -8.16 -11.27
C ARG A 56 -14.59 -8.09 -10.77
N ILE A 57 -15.52 -7.78 -11.67
CA ILE A 57 -16.95 -7.85 -11.39
C ILE A 57 -17.42 -9.26 -11.76
N LYS A 58 -17.89 -10.03 -10.78
CA LYS A 58 -18.50 -11.36 -10.97
C LYS A 58 -19.85 -11.38 -10.28
N ASP A 59 -20.91 -11.70 -11.03
CA ASP A 59 -22.28 -11.73 -10.52
C ASP A 59 -22.71 -10.44 -9.80
N GLY A 60 -22.26 -9.29 -10.33
CA GLY A 60 -22.52 -7.96 -9.75
C GLY A 60 -21.75 -7.65 -8.47
N LYS A 61 -20.75 -8.46 -8.11
CA LYS A 61 -19.90 -8.26 -6.92
C LYS A 61 -18.46 -8.02 -7.33
N ASN A 62 -17.79 -7.15 -6.59
CA ASN A 62 -16.35 -6.93 -6.75
C ASN A 62 -15.58 -8.03 -6.03
N GLU A 63 -14.72 -8.71 -6.77
CA GLU A 63 -13.77 -9.69 -6.26
C GLU A 63 -12.34 -9.23 -6.56
N ALA A 64 -11.40 -9.53 -5.65
CA ALA A 64 -9.99 -9.29 -5.88
C ALA A 64 -9.53 -10.05 -7.13
N PHE A 65 -8.82 -9.35 -8.02
CA PHE A 65 -8.26 -10.00 -9.20
C PHE A 65 -6.79 -10.32 -8.97
N VAL A 66 -6.51 -11.56 -8.55
CA VAL A 66 -5.23 -11.97 -7.94
C VAL A 66 -4.26 -12.56 -8.96
N GLY A 67 -2.96 -12.28 -8.78
CA GLY A 67 -1.86 -12.93 -9.49
C GLY A 67 -1.71 -12.53 -10.96
N ILE A 68 -2.36 -11.46 -11.40
CA ILE A 68 -2.36 -11.08 -12.81
C ILE A 68 -1.23 -10.11 -13.10
N PRO A 69 -0.44 -10.34 -14.17
CA PRO A 69 0.56 -9.38 -14.62
C PRO A 69 -0.09 -8.09 -15.13
N LEU A 70 0.42 -6.97 -14.62
CA LEU A 70 0.08 -5.62 -15.04
C LEU A 70 1.32 -4.93 -15.63
N TYR A 71 1.10 -4.10 -16.65
CA TYR A 71 2.14 -3.29 -17.26
C TYR A 71 1.73 -1.82 -17.36
N LEU A 72 2.71 -0.93 -17.29
CA LEU A 72 2.56 0.46 -17.70
C LEU A 72 3.05 0.65 -19.12
N GLY A 73 2.13 0.87 -20.05
CA GLY A 73 2.45 1.20 -21.44
C GLY A 73 2.74 2.69 -21.59
N ASP A 74 3.71 3.05 -22.43
CA ASP A 74 4.07 4.45 -22.66
C ASP A 74 2.94 5.17 -23.40
N LEU A 75 2.58 6.37 -22.96
CA LEU A 75 1.66 7.24 -23.68
C LEU A 75 2.43 8.36 -24.36
N VAL A 76 2.61 8.24 -25.68
CA VAL A 76 3.23 9.28 -26.49
C VAL A 76 2.16 10.28 -26.89
N ALA A 77 2.29 11.51 -26.41
CA ALA A 77 1.40 12.59 -26.83
C ALA A 77 1.61 12.91 -28.31
N SER A 78 0.52 12.94 -29.09
CA SER A 78 0.55 13.53 -30.43
C SER A 78 0.55 15.06 -30.28
N THR A 79 1.46 15.75 -30.96
CA THR A 79 1.70 17.20 -30.80
C THR A 79 0.59 18.10 -31.34
N GLU A 80 -0.54 17.55 -31.79
CA GLU A 80 -1.59 18.29 -32.51
C GLU A 80 -3.01 18.01 -32.00
N GLY A 81 -3.19 17.73 -30.72
CA GLY A 81 -4.52 17.56 -30.12
C GLY A 81 -5.25 16.28 -30.52
N VAL A 82 -4.52 15.31 -31.10
CA VAL A 82 -4.99 13.95 -31.36
C VAL A 82 -4.72 13.10 -30.12
N GLU A 83 -5.63 12.17 -29.83
CA GLU A 83 -5.49 11.13 -28.80
C GLU A 83 -4.06 10.56 -28.79
N GLY A 84 -3.48 10.43 -27.59
CA GLY A 84 -2.11 9.94 -27.46
C GLY A 84 -2.00 8.49 -27.96
N ILE A 85 -0.90 8.15 -28.61
CA ILE A 85 -0.63 6.77 -29.01
C ILE A 85 -0.08 6.05 -27.79
N SER A 86 -0.82 5.06 -27.30
CA SER A 86 -0.32 4.12 -26.31
C SER A 86 0.49 3.01 -27.00
N SER A 87 1.65 2.69 -26.44
CA SER A 87 2.49 1.58 -26.89
C SER A 87 2.87 0.69 -25.71
N LEU A 88 2.83 -0.61 -25.92
CA LEU A 88 3.26 -1.60 -24.92
C LEU A 88 4.39 -2.46 -25.46
N SER A 89 5.57 -2.32 -24.87
CA SER A 89 6.69 -3.25 -25.04
C SER A 89 6.85 -4.09 -23.77
N ARG A 90 6.45 -5.37 -23.81
CA ARG A 90 6.50 -6.27 -22.63
C ARG A 90 7.91 -6.51 -22.10
N GLU A 91 8.93 -6.26 -22.92
CA GLU A 91 10.33 -6.46 -22.54
C GLU A 91 10.87 -5.32 -21.67
N THR A 92 10.34 -4.11 -21.85
CA THR A 92 10.88 -2.89 -21.23
C THR A 92 9.88 -2.16 -20.35
N ALA A 93 8.58 -2.42 -20.51
CA ALA A 93 7.55 -1.77 -19.73
C ALA A 93 7.67 -2.13 -18.23
N PRO A 94 7.48 -1.17 -17.32
CA PRO A 94 7.31 -1.46 -15.91
C PRO A 94 6.23 -2.51 -15.72
N LYS A 95 6.51 -3.50 -14.86
CA LYS A 95 5.65 -4.66 -14.63
C LYS A 95 5.43 -4.89 -13.14
N THR A 96 4.22 -5.27 -12.77
CA THR A 96 3.91 -5.77 -11.43
C THR A 96 2.89 -6.91 -11.51
N TYR A 97 2.54 -7.47 -10.35
CA TYR A 97 1.49 -8.47 -10.21
C TYR A 97 0.52 -8.02 -9.13
N THR A 98 -0.75 -8.35 -9.32
CA THR A 98 -1.74 -8.15 -8.26
C THR A 98 -1.57 -9.18 -7.14
N GLU A 99 -1.68 -8.72 -5.90
CA GLU A 99 -1.63 -9.55 -4.69
C GLU A 99 -3.00 -10.15 -4.37
N ASP A 100 -3.11 -10.89 -3.26
CA ASP A 100 -4.33 -11.59 -2.84
C ASP A 100 -5.54 -10.67 -2.61
N SER A 101 -5.29 -9.40 -2.31
CA SER A 101 -6.33 -8.37 -2.17
C SER A 101 -6.71 -7.69 -3.49
N GLY A 102 -6.05 -8.04 -4.59
CA GLY A 102 -6.09 -7.31 -5.85
C GLY A 102 -5.22 -6.05 -5.85
N ALA A 103 -4.57 -5.73 -4.73
CA ALA A 103 -3.64 -4.61 -4.64
C ALA A 103 -2.44 -4.82 -5.56
N PHE A 104 -1.92 -3.73 -6.12
CA PHE A 104 -0.69 -3.74 -6.90
C PHE A 104 0.11 -2.47 -6.66
N VAL A 105 1.43 -2.58 -6.82
CA VAL A 105 2.37 -1.46 -6.77
C VAL A 105 3.38 -1.61 -7.90
N PHE A 106 3.52 -0.57 -8.71
CA PHE A 106 4.71 -0.35 -9.52
C PHE A 106 5.65 0.54 -8.73
N ALA A 107 6.85 0.05 -8.42
CA ALA A 107 7.87 0.79 -7.70
C ALA A 107 8.87 1.42 -8.66
N ASP A 108 9.34 2.62 -8.32
CA ASP A 108 10.40 3.36 -9.01
C ASP A 108 10.21 3.45 -10.53
N VAL A 109 8.99 3.77 -10.93
CA VAL A 109 8.63 4.02 -12.33
C VAL A 109 9.22 5.37 -12.74
N PRO A 110 9.93 5.47 -13.88
CA PRO A 110 10.38 6.75 -14.40
C PRO A 110 9.25 7.78 -14.54
N VAL A 111 9.58 9.05 -14.36
CA VAL A 111 8.60 10.13 -14.57
C VAL A 111 8.06 10.11 -16.00
N GLY A 112 6.74 10.24 -16.15
CA GLY A 112 6.11 10.08 -17.46
C GLY A 112 4.60 9.95 -17.40
N ARG A 113 4.01 9.66 -18.57
CA ARG A 113 2.58 9.38 -18.74
C ARG A 113 2.42 7.99 -19.31
N TYR A 114 1.50 7.24 -18.71
CA TYR A 114 1.32 5.82 -18.98
C TYR A 114 -0.15 5.47 -19.12
N THR A 115 -0.41 4.31 -19.73
CA THR A 115 -1.71 3.60 -19.62
C THR A 115 -1.50 2.28 -18.89
N LEU A 116 -2.55 1.76 -18.26
CA LEU A 116 -2.51 0.49 -17.55
C LEU A 116 -2.93 -0.65 -18.47
N TRP A 117 -2.14 -1.72 -18.51
CA TRP A 117 -2.41 -2.90 -19.32
C TRP A 117 -2.48 -4.14 -18.44
N LEU A 118 -3.51 -4.94 -18.72
CA LEU A 118 -3.74 -6.24 -18.11
C LEU A 118 -3.27 -7.33 -19.06
N ASP A 119 -2.35 -8.17 -18.63
CA ASP A 119 -1.84 -9.25 -19.46
C ASP A 119 -2.61 -10.55 -19.21
N THR A 120 -3.35 -10.95 -20.24
CA THR A 120 -4.22 -12.12 -20.22
C THR A 120 -3.65 -13.24 -21.09
N PRO A 121 -4.09 -14.50 -20.92
CA PRO A 121 -3.74 -15.57 -21.84
C PRO A 121 -4.14 -15.31 -23.31
N ARG A 122 -5.09 -14.40 -23.56
CA ARG A 122 -5.53 -14.00 -24.90
C ARG A 122 -4.73 -12.81 -25.46
N GLY A 123 -3.82 -12.24 -24.68
CA GLY A 123 -3.05 -11.05 -25.03
C GLY A 123 -3.26 -9.89 -24.05
N PRO A 124 -2.52 -8.79 -24.23
CA PRO A 124 -2.62 -7.62 -23.37
C PRO A 124 -3.88 -6.82 -23.71
N VAL A 125 -4.58 -6.35 -22.68
CA VAL A 125 -5.77 -5.51 -22.80
C VAL A 125 -5.49 -4.19 -22.10
N MET A 126 -5.65 -3.07 -22.80
CA MET A 126 -5.56 -1.75 -22.19
C MET A 126 -6.81 -1.51 -21.33
N LEU A 127 -6.62 -1.03 -20.11
CA LEU A 127 -7.71 -0.73 -19.20
C LEU A 127 -8.13 0.74 -19.35
N ASN A 128 -9.45 0.97 -19.37
CA ASN A 128 -10.06 2.29 -19.38
C ASN A 128 -10.34 2.78 -17.95
N GLU A 129 -10.68 4.05 -17.79
CA GLU A 129 -11.14 4.55 -16.50
C GLU A 129 -12.53 3.96 -16.19
N PRO A 130 -12.71 3.25 -15.07
CA PRO A 130 -13.91 2.45 -14.81
C PRO A 130 -15.20 3.27 -14.65
N THR A 131 -15.11 4.54 -14.24
CA THR A 131 -16.28 5.39 -13.98
C THR A 131 -16.83 6.04 -15.27
N THR A 132 -15.93 6.47 -16.14
CA THR A 132 -16.22 7.29 -17.32
C THR A 132 -16.10 6.49 -18.62
N GLY A 133 -15.38 5.36 -18.60
CA GLY A 133 -15.05 4.57 -19.79
C GLY A 133 -13.99 5.20 -20.69
N GLY A 134 -13.44 6.36 -20.32
CA GLY A 134 -12.38 7.05 -21.08
C GLY A 134 -11.01 6.41 -20.89
N ASP A 135 -9.97 7.04 -21.45
CA ASP A 135 -8.60 6.55 -21.27
C ASP A 135 -8.13 6.67 -19.82
N LEU A 136 -7.62 5.58 -19.25
CA LEU A 136 -6.94 5.61 -17.95
C LEU A 136 -5.50 6.08 -18.14
N ILE A 137 -5.31 7.40 -18.05
CA ILE A 137 -3.99 8.03 -18.14
C ILE A 137 -3.41 8.20 -16.74
N ILE A 138 -2.25 7.57 -16.52
CA ILE A 138 -1.51 7.62 -15.27
C ILE A 138 -0.33 8.57 -15.45
N THR A 139 -0.29 9.64 -14.67
CA THR A 139 0.89 10.51 -14.57
C THR A 139 1.74 10.05 -13.40
N VAL A 140 3.02 9.79 -13.67
CA VAL A 140 4.03 9.47 -12.66
C VAL A 140 4.90 10.70 -12.44
N ASP A 141 4.79 11.25 -11.24
CA ASP A 141 5.59 12.38 -10.79
C ASP A 141 6.75 11.90 -9.91
N GLY A 142 7.88 12.58 -10.04
CA GLY A 142 9.10 12.28 -9.29
C GLY A 142 8.93 12.44 -7.78
N GLY A 143 9.38 11.45 -7.02
CA GLY A 143 9.30 11.42 -5.56
C GLY A 143 7.87 11.26 -5.03
N LYS A 144 6.87 10.97 -5.87
CA LYS A 144 5.47 10.85 -5.46
C LYS A 144 4.90 9.43 -5.62
N ILE A 145 3.79 9.21 -4.92
CA ILE A 145 2.97 8.01 -5.05
C ILE A 145 1.65 8.41 -5.75
N SER A 146 1.44 7.90 -6.96
CA SER A 146 0.19 8.04 -7.70
C SER A 146 -0.78 6.93 -7.28
N THR A 147 -1.87 7.28 -6.59
CA THR A 147 -2.87 6.31 -6.12
C THR A 147 -4.08 6.30 -7.06
N LEU A 148 -4.38 5.14 -7.65
CA LEU A 148 -5.47 4.94 -8.61
C LEU A 148 -6.78 4.53 -7.95
N GLY A 149 -6.74 4.12 -6.68
CA GLY A 149 -7.91 3.61 -5.97
C GLY A 149 -8.34 2.23 -6.48
N SER A 150 -9.64 1.95 -6.39
CA SER A 150 -10.23 0.70 -6.87
C SER A 150 -10.60 0.79 -8.34
N LEU A 151 -10.16 -0.20 -9.11
CA LEU A 151 -10.40 -0.31 -10.54
C LEU A 151 -11.24 -1.56 -10.82
N PRO A 152 -12.58 -1.47 -10.73
CA PRO A 152 -13.47 -2.59 -11.02
C PRO A 152 -13.71 -2.72 -12.52
N TYR A 153 -13.56 -3.94 -13.05
CA TYR A 153 -13.86 -4.24 -14.44
C TYR A 153 -14.68 -5.53 -14.60
N ASP A 154 -15.65 -5.49 -15.49
CA ASP A 154 -16.36 -6.67 -15.99
C ASP A 154 -15.62 -7.19 -17.23
N ILE A 155 -14.54 -7.93 -17.00
CA ILE A 155 -13.74 -8.53 -18.07
C ILE A 155 -14.06 -10.02 -18.09
N PRO A 156 -14.56 -10.56 -19.22
CA PRO A 156 -14.83 -11.98 -19.34
C PRO A 156 -13.52 -12.75 -19.45
N PHE A 157 -13.05 -13.31 -18.33
CA PHE A 157 -11.96 -14.28 -18.32
C PHE A 157 -12.51 -15.70 -18.47
N PRO A 158 -11.91 -16.54 -19.34
CA PRO A 158 -12.19 -17.97 -19.26
C PRO A 158 -11.70 -18.48 -17.89
N GLU A 159 -12.57 -19.16 -17.15
CA GLU A 159 -12.23 -19.84 -15.89
C GLU A 159 -11.23 -20.99 -16.10
#